data_AF-A0A540WIE4-F1
#
_entry.id   AF-A0A540WIE4-F1
#
_cell.length_a   1.000
_cell.length_b   1.000
_cell.length_c   1.000
_cell.angle_alpha   90.00
_cell.angle_beta   90.00
_cell.angle_gamma   90.00
#
_symmetry.space_group_name_H-M   'P 1'
#
loop_
_entity.id
_entity.type
_entity.pdbx_description
1 polymer ?
#
loop_
_entity_poly.entity_id
_entity_poly.type
_entity_poly.pdbx_seq_one_letter_code
_entity_poly.pdbx_strand_id
1 'polypeptide(L)'
;MLARIATCDWDAIVVTQATFESMKVSNDYMENFIEEELAKIEAAIRMHSEGRSNKIVKQLARAKKSWRARLEKLNNTRKKEAVLDFEDLGVDWLMIDESHYAKNLYRFSKMER
;
A
#
# COMPACT_ATOMS: atom_id res chain seq x y z
N MET A 1 13.29 -1.76 17.48
CA MET A 1 12.59 -0.47 17.68
C MET A 1 11.12 -0.71 17.97
N LEU A 2 10.39 -1.39 17.09
CA LEU A 2 8.97 -1.78 17.29
C LEU A 2 8.70 -2.52 18.61
N ALA A 3 9.58 -3.45 18.99
CA ALA A 3 9.46 -4.14 20.28
C ALA A 3 9.52 -3.20 21.50
N ARG A 4 10.23 -2.07 21.44
CA ARG A 4 10.24 -1.09 22.56
C ARG A 4 9.01 -0.19 22.57
N ILE A 5 8.37 -0.04 21.43
CA ILE A 5 7.12 0.70 21.30
C ILE A 5 5.99 -0.11 21.94
N ALA A 6 5.90 -1.41 21.63
CA ALA A 6 4.85 -2.27 22.17
C ALA A 6 4.95 -2.56 23.68
N THR A 7 6.14 -2.46 24.28
CA THR A 7 6.35 -2.83 25.70
C THR A 7 6.22 -1.66 26.67
N CYS A 8 6.19 -0.42 26.18
CA CYS A 8 6.09 0.78 27.02
C CYS A 8 4.82 1.55 26.65
N ASP A 9 4.19 2.14 27.66
CA ASP A 9 3.05 3.07 27.47
C ASP A 9 3.61 4.43 27.03
N TRP A 10 3.30 4.86 25.81
CA TRP A 10 3.79 6.11 25.22
C TRP A 10 2.61 7.00 24.86
N ASP A 11 2.60 8.26 25.30
CA ASP A 11 1.56 9.21 24.91
C ASP A 11 1.60 9.57 23.41
N ALA A 12 2.80 9.60 22.80
CA ALA A 12 3.00 9.84 21.38
C ALA A 12 4.36 9.33 20.88
N ILE A 13 4.42 8.91 19.62
CA ILE A 13 5.65 8.39 18.99
C ILE A 13 5.88 9.11 17.67
N VAL A 14 7.06 9.69 17.52
CA VAL A 14 7.48 10.34 16.27
C VAL A 14 8.44 9.40 15.53
N VAL A 15 8.06 9.01 14.32
CA VAL A 15 8.86 8.15 13.45
C VAL A 15 9.18 8.85 12.13
N THR A 16 10.27 8.44 11.49
CA THR A 16 10.55 8.88 10.11
C THR A 16 9.61 8.16 9.14
N GLN A 17 9.34 8.77 7.99
CA GLN A 17 8.49 8.17 6.96
C GLN A 17 8.99 6.80 6.52
N ALA A 18 10.30 6.62 6.32
CA ALA A 18 10.87 5.32 5.97
C ALA A 18 10.63 4.25 7.05
N THR A 19 10.54 4.65 8.32
CA THR A 19 10.22 3.73 9.43
C THR A 19 8.73 3.38 9.39
N PHE A 20 7.85 4.34 9.11
CA PHE A 20 6.42 4.09 8.92
C PHE A 20 6.16 3.16 7.71
N GLU A 21 6.79 3.40 6.57
CA GLU A 21 6.69 2.53 5.37
C GLU A 21 7.22 1.10 5.60
N SER A 22 8.14 0.93 6.55
CA SER A 22 8.65 -0.39 6.94
C SER A 22 7.76 -1.14 7.92
N MET A 23 6.80 -0.46 8.57
CA MET A 23 5.84 -1.11 9.46
C MET A 23 4.91 -2.00 8.64
N LYS A 24 4.80 -3.25 9.07
CA LYS A 24 3.87 -4.19 8.45
C LYS A 24 2.48 -3.93 9.00
N VAL A 25 1.51 -3.95 8.10
CA VAL A 25 0.10 -4.05 8.44
C VAL A 25 -0.30 -5.53 8.49
N SER A 26 -1.40 -5.83 9.17
CA SER A 26 -1.90 -7.21 9.33
C SER A 26 -1.97 -7.94 7.98
N ASN A 27 -1.56 -9.20 7.98
CA ASN A 27 -1.60 -10.04 6.77
C ASN A 27 -3.03 -10.18 6.23
N ASP A 28 -4.03 -10.24 7.12
CA ASP A 28 -5.44 -10.35 6.73
C ASP A 28 -5.92 -9.07 6.03
N TYR A 29 -5.52 -7.89 6.55
CA TYR A 29 -5.79 -6.61 5.89
C TYR A 29 -5.14 -6.52 4.51
N MET A 30 -3.88 -6.97 4.40
CA MET A 30 -3.15 -7.01 3.14
C MET A 30 -3.77 -7.97 2.12
N GLU A 31 -4.27 -9.12 2.56
CA GLU A 31 -4.97 -10.08 1.70
C GLU A 31 -6.26 -9.47 1.15
N ASN A 32 -7.11 -8.92 2.02
CA ASN A 32 -8.34 -8.24 1.60
C ASN A 32 -8.06 -7.09 0.63
N PHE A 33 -7.05 -6.27 0.91
CA PHE A 33 -6.67 -5.17 0.02
C PHE A 33 -6.22 -5.67 -1.37
N ILE A 34 -5.42 -6.73 -1.44
CA ILE A 34 -4.97 -7.31 -2.71
C ILE A 34 -6.16 -7.92 -3.48
N GLU A 35 -7.10 -8.56 -2.78
CA GLU A 35 -8.31 -9.11 -3.40
C GLU A 35 -9.21 -8.00 -3.96
N GLU A 36 -9.42 -6.91 -3.24
CA GLU A 36 -10.16 -5.76 -3.73
C GLU A 36 -9.52 -5.13 -4.97
N GLU A 37 -8.19 -4.95 -4.96
CA GLU A 37 -7.48 -4.44 -6.13
C GLU A 37 -7.55 -5.41 -7.32
N LEU A 38 -7.49 -6.72 -7.08
CA LEU A 38 -7.73 -7.72 -8.11
C LEU A 38 -9.15 -7.62 -8.68
N ALA A 39 -10.17 -7.42 -7.85
CA ALA A 39 -11.55 -7.23 -8.27
C ALA A 39 -11.72 -5.97 -9.14
N LYS A 40 -11.08 -4.85 -8.76
CA LYS A 40 -11.06 -3.61 -9.55
C LYS A 40 -10.40 -3.82 -10.91
N ILE A 41 -9.26 -4.51 -10.95
CA ILE A 41 -8.57 -4.84 -12.20
C ILE A 41 -9.44 -5.75 -13.08
N GLU A 42 -10.12 -6.74 -12.50
CA GLU A 42 -11.04 -7.60 -13.25
C GLU A 42 -12.23 -6.83 -13.83
N ALA A 43 -12.81 -5.91 -13.07
CA ALA A 43 -13.87 -5.03 -13.55
C ALA A 43 -13.37 -4.14 -14.70
N ALA A 44 -12.16 -3.57 -14.58
CA ALA A 44 -11.53 -2.79 -15.64
C ALA A 44 -11.27 -3.60 -16.92
N ILE A 45 -10.85 -4.86 -16.78
CA ILE A 45 -10.68 -5.78 -17.93
C ILE A 45 -12.01 -6.03 -18.62
N ARG A 46 -13.10 -6.27 -17.87
CA ARG A 46 -14.43 -6.48 -18.45
C ARG A 46 -14.91 -5.25 -19.22
N MET A 47 -14.77 -4.05 -18.65
CA MET A 47 -15.13 -2.79 -19.32
C MET A 47 -14.31 -2.53 -20.60
N HIS A 48 -13.00 -2.80 -20.57
CA HIS A 48 -12.13 -2.58 -21.72
C HIS A 48 -12.13 -3.72 -22.75
N SER A 49 -12.73 -4.87 -22.42
CA SER A 49 -12.90 -6.01 -23.34
C SER A 49 -13.90 -5.70 -24.46
N GLU A 50 -14.86 -4.82 -24.23
CA GLU A 50 -15.88 -4.42 -25.21
C GLU A 50 -15.36 -3.35 -26.17
N GLY A 51 -14.36 -2.58 -25.74
CA GLY A 51 -13.63 -1.62 -26.57
C GLY A 51 -12.43 -2.26 -27.25
N ARG A 52 -12.19 -1.97 -28.52
CA ARG A 52 -11.15 -2.53 -29.42
C ARG A 52 -9.67 -2.40 -28.99
N SER A 53 -9.35 -2.15 -27.71
CA SER A 53 -8.01 -1.85 -27.20
C SER A 53 -7.33 -3.07 -26.55
N ASN A 54 -6.93 -4.03 -27.39
CA ASN A 54 -6.19 -5.24 -26.98
C ASN A 54 -4.87 -4.95 -26.22
N LYS A 55 -4.29 -3.75 -26.36
CA LYS A 55 -3.06 -3.36 -25.63
C LYS A 55 -3.32 -3.12 -24.14
N ILE A 56 -4.43 -2.45 -23.79
CA ILE A 56 -4.79 -2.13 -22.41
C ILE A 56 -5.15 -3.41 -21.65
N VAL A 57 -5.92 -4.30 -22.28
CA VAL A 57 -6.29 -5.60 -21.70
C VAL A 57 -5.05 -6.45 -21.38
N LYS A 58 -4.04 -6.46 -22.26
CA LYS A 58 -2.77 -7.17 -22.01
C LYS A 58 -1.98 -6.57 -20.84
N GLN A 59 -1.98 -5.24 -20.69
CA GLN A 59 -1.32 -4.57 -19.56
C GLN A 59 -2.03 -4.91 -18.23
N LEU A 60 -3.36 -4.84 -18.20
CA LEU A 60 -4.16 -5.21 -17.03
C LEU A 60 -4.00 -6.69 -16.65
N ALA A 61 -3.93 -7.59 -17.63
CA ALA A 61 -3.67 -9.01 -17.39
C ALA A 61 -2.27 -9.25 -16.78
N ARG A 62 -1.26 -8.48 -17.20
CA ARG A 62 0.09 -8.54 -16.60
C ARG A 62 0.07 -8.02 -15.17
N ALA A 63 -0.64 -6.92 -14.91
CA ALA A 63 -0.83 -6.39 -13.57
C ALA A 63 -1.50 -7.42 -12.66
N LYS A 64 -2.61 -8.03 -13.11
CA LYS A 64 -3.32 -9.12 -12.40
C LYS A 64 -2.38 -10.27 -12.01
N LYS A 65 -1.52 -10.72 -12.93
CA LYS A 65 -0.53 -11.77 -12.65
C LYS A 65 0.48 -11.36 -11.58
N SER A 66 0.93 -10.10 -11.60
CA SER A 66 1.85 -9.57 -10.59
C SER A 66 1.21 -9.49 -9.20
N TRP A 67 -0.05 -9.04 -9.12
CA TRP A 67 -0.80 -8.96 -7.87
C TRP A 67 -1.10 -10.35 -7.28
N ARG A 68 -1.46 -11.34 -8.11
CA ARG A 68 -1.57 -12.74 -7.67
C ARG A 68 -0.26 -13.32 -7.14
N ALA A 69 0.86 -13.04 -7.82
CA ALA A 69 2.17 -13.47 -7.33
C ALA A 69 2.55 -12.80 -5.99
N ARG A 70 2.06 -11.59 -5.74
CA ARG A 70 2.22 -10.89 -4.45
C ARG A 70 1.37 -11.55 -3.36
N LEU A 71 0.14 -11.96 -3.68
CA LEU A 71 -0.74 -12.71 -2.78
C LEU A 71 -0.12 -14.07 -2.38
N GLU A 72 0.39 -14.83 -3.35
CA GLU A 72 1.06 -16.11 -3.08
C GLU A 72 2.31 -15.95 -2.22
N LYS A 73 3.05 -14.84 -2.38
CA LYS A 73 4.18 -14.50 -1.51
C LYS A 73 3.71 -14.16 -0.10
N LEU A 74 2.65 -13.36 0.04
CA LEU A 74 2.07 -12.99 1.34
C LEU A 74 1.63 -14.25 2.12
N ASN A 75 0.93 -15.16 1.46
CA ASN A 75 0.51 -16.45 2.03
C ASN A 75 1.68 -17.35 2.45
N ASN A 76 2.81 -17.29 1.73
CA ASN A 76 4.04 -17.98 2.14
C ASN A 76 4.75 -17.28 3.31
N THR A 77 4.67 -15.94 3.40
CA THR A 77 5.22 -15.15 4.51
C THR A 77 4.45 -15.34 5.81
N ARG A 78 3.13 -15.61 5.76
CA ARG A 78 2.32 -15.97 6.95
C ARG A 78 2.91 -17.14 7.76
N LYS A 79 3.67 -18.05 7.12
CA LYS A 79 4.35 -19.16 7.80
C LYS A 79 5.65 -18.77 8.50
N LYS A 80 6.19 -17.57 8.27
CA LYS A 80 7.47 -17.10 8.82
C LYS A 80 7.29 -15.80 9.59
N GLU A 81 7.25 -15.97 10.91
CA GLU A 81 7.48 -14.99 11.96
C GLU A 81 6.38 -13.95 12.21
N ALA A 82 5.84 -14.02 13.43
CA ALA A 82 5.05 -12.96 14.06
C ALA A 82 5.96 -11.77 14.36
N VAL A 83 6.12 -10.91 13.36
CA VAL A 83 6.66 -9.56 13.56
C VAL A 83 5.46 -8.70 13.92
N LEU A 84 5.54 -8.02 15.06
CA LEU A 84 4.54 -7.08 15.57
C LEU A 84 3.94 -6.23 14.43
N ASP A 85 2.62 -6.30 14.27
CA ASP A 85 1.89 -5.57 13.24
C ASP A 85 1.52 -4.15 13.73
N PHE A 86 1.20 -3.26 12.81
CA PHE A 86 0.79 -1.89 13.15
C PHE A 86 -0.45 -1.84 14.06
N GLU A 87 -1.36 -2.81 13.91
CA GLU A 87 -2.56 -2.94 14.75
C GLU A 87 -2.21 -3.34 16.19
N ASP A 88 -1.16 -4.14 16.38
CA ASP A 88 -0.68 -4.54 17.70
C ASP A 88 -0.03 -3.38 18.49
N LEU A 89 0.30 -2.27 17.81
CA LEU A 89 0.84 -1.07 18.46
C LEU A 89 -0.24 -0.28 19.21
N GLY A 90 -1.53 -0.52 18.96
CA GLY A 90 -2.63 0.15 19.66
C GLY A 90 -2.69 1.66 19.41
N VAL A 91 -2.23 2.14 18.24
CA VAL A 91 -2.22 3.56 17.91
C VAL A 91 -3.63 4.02 17.49
N ASP A 92 -4.23 4.93 18.27
CA ASP A 92 -5.54 5.49 17.93
C ASP A 92 -5.46 6.56 16.82
N TRP A 93 -4.42 7.40 16.85
CA TRP A 93 -4.34 8.62 16.04
C TRP A 93 -3.03 8.68 15.24
N LEU A 94 -3.14 8.92 13.93
CA LEU A 94 -2.02 9.10 13.01
C LEU A 94 -1.99 10.53 12.47
N MET A 95 -0.87 11.24 12.65
CA MET A 95 -0.63 12.56 12.07
C MET A 95 0.50 12.49 11.05
N ILE A 96 0.25 13.01 9.85
CA ILE A 96 1.22 13.04 8.75
C ILE A 96 1.44 14.50 8.37
N ASP A 97 2.69 14.96 8.38
CA ASP A 97 3.05 16.27 7.83
C ASP A 97 3.40 16.14 6.34
N GLU A 98 2.41 16.32 5.47
CA GLU A 98 2.57 16.26 4.01
C GLU A 98 3.32 17.47 3.43
N SER A 99 3.61 18.49 4.23
CA SER A 99 4.17 19.76 3.75
C SER A 99 5.54 19.59 3.07
N HIS A 100 6.30 18.55 3.43
CA HIS A 100 7.57 18.21 2.79
C HIS A 100 7.44 17.82 1.31
N TYR A 101 6.31 17.23 0.88
CA TYR A 101 6.05 16.85 -0.52
C TYR A 101 5.69 18.06 -1.39
N ALA A 102 5.05 19.08 -0.81
CA ALA A 102 4.64 20.28 -1.55
C ALA A 102 5.78 21.28 -1.80
N LYS A 103 6.89 21.20 -1.03
CA LYS A 103 7.98 22.19 -1.08
C LYS A 103 8.77 22.20 -2.39
N ASN A 104 8.79 21.10 -3.14
CA ASN A 104 9.54 20.94 -4.40
C ASN A 104 8.67 20.51 -5.59
N LEU A 105 7.36 20.78 -5.56
CA LEU A 105 6.49 20.42 -6.67
C LEU A 105 6.75 21.36 -7.87
N TYR A 106 7.55 20.89 -8.83
CA TYR A 106 7.81 21.59 -10.09
C TYR A 106 6.49 21.79 -10.85
N ARG A 107 5.99 23.03 -10.90
CA ARG A 107 4.82 23.42 -11.69
C ARG A 107 5.28 23.95 -13.05
N PHE A 108 4.91 23.25 -14.12
CA PHE A 108 4.94 23.82 -15.46
C PHE A 108 3.65 24.62 -15.69
N SER A 109 3.71 25.94 -15.53
CA SER A 109 2.64 26.84 -15.98
C SER A 109 3.13 27.58 -17.22
N LYS A 110 2.54 27.30 -18.38
CA LYS A 110 2.57 28.20 -19.53
C LYS A 110 1.54 29.31 -19.28
N MET A 111 1.88 30.29 -18.45
CA MET A 111 1.31 31.61 -18.66
C MET A 111 2.28 32.35 -19.60
N GLU A 112 1.87 32.49 -20.86
CA GLU A 112 2.46 33.49 -21.74
C GLU A 112 2.24 34.86 -21.09
N ARG A 113 3.31 35.64 -21.01
CA ARG A 113 3.31 36.99 -20.45
C ARG A 113 2.87 37.99 -21.51
#